data_AF-A0A7Y5XXQ0-F1
#
_entry.id   AF-A0A7Y5XXQ0-F1
#
_cell.length_a   1.000
_cell.length_b   1.000
_cell.length_c   1.000
_cell.angle_alpha   90.00
_cell.angle_beta   90.00
_cell.angle_gamma   90.00
#
_symmetry.space_group_name_H-M   'P 1'
#
loop_
_entity.id
_entity.type
_entity.pdbx_description
1 polymer ?
#
loop_
_entity_poly.entity_id
_entity_poly.type
_entity_poly.pdbx_seq_one_letter_code
_entity_poly.pdbx_strand_id
1 'polypeptide(L)'
;DDNDGVADRKDFDDDNDGVPAAKDGDNENDGLADLKDADDDNDSVADVRDHDVDNDGAADAKDADDDGDGLADARDGDDDNDGLADPKDADDDNDGVVDSRERAASLRKRP
;
A
#
# COMPACT_ATOMS: atom_id res chain seq x y z
N ASP A 1 10.13 3.36 -0.96
CA ASP A 1 11.58 3.59 -0.69
C ASP A 1 12.38 4.04 -1.93
N ASP A 2 12.71 5.33 -2.00
CA ASP A 2 13.63 5.93 -2.99
C ASP A 2 15.14 5.70 -2.72
N ASN A 3 15.47 4.94 -1.67
CA ASN A 3 16.80 4.60 -1.22
C ASN A 3 17.68 5.81 -0.79
N ASP A 4 17.08 6.91 -0.29
CA ASP A 4 17.85 8.08 0.16
C ASP A 4 18.50 7.93 1.56
N GLY A 5 18.11 6.87 2.28
CA GLY A 5 18.62 6.53 3.61
C GLY A 5 17.82 7.12 4.79
N VAL A 6 16.70 7.78 4.51
CA VAL A 6 15.54 7.87 5.38
C VAL A 6 14.78 6.53 5.29
N ALA A 7 14.00 6.21 6.31
CA ALA A 7 13.14 5.03 6.27
C ALA A 7 11.73 5.56 6.02
N ASP A 8 10.96 4.91 5.16
CA ASP A 8 9.66 5.34 4.63
C ASP A 8 8.76 5.98 5.71
N ARG A 9 8.63 5.34 6.89
CA ARG A 9 8.09 5.88 8.18
C ARG A 9 8.47 7.32 8.63
N LYS A 10 9.51 7.91 8.05
CA LYS A 10 10.06 9.25 8.33
C LYS A 10 10.31 10.01 7.04
N ASP A 11 10.20 9.32 5.92
CA ASP A 11 10.11 9.97 4.65
C ASP A 11 8.73 10.62 4.57
N PHE A 12 8.70 11.76 3.90
CA PHE A 12 7.45 12.45 3.64
C PHE A 12 7.31 12.72 2.15
N ASP A 13 8.18 12.13 1.32
CA ASP A 13 8.47 12.44 -0.08
C ASP A 13 9.02 11.14 -0.71
N ASP A 14 8.14 10.15 -0.90
CA ASP A 14 8.51 8.73 -1.10
C ASP A 14 9.30 8.45 -2.38
N ASP A 15 9.25 9.37 -3.35
CA ASP A 15 10.03 9.36 -4.59
C ASP A 15 11.08 10.50 -4.71
N ASN A 16 11.18 11.33 -3.66
CA ASN A 16 12.06 12.50 -3.57
C ASN A 16 11.88 13.52 -4.72
N ASP A 17 10.67 13.69 -5.26
CA ASP A 17 10.38 14.67 -6.32
C ASP A 17 10.15 16.10 -5.78
N GLY A 18 9.95 16.23 -4.47
CA GLY A 18 9.70 17.48 -3.77
C GLY A 18 8.22 17.80 -3.51
N VAL A 19 7.31 16.85 -3.81
CA VAL A 19 5.91 16.85 -3.42
C VAL A 19 5.76 15.89 -2.25
N PRO A 20 5.16 16.32 -1.11
CA PRO A 20 4.99 15.40 -0.01
C PRO A 20 4.03 14.27 -0.36
N ALA A 21 4.35 13.01 -0.03
CA ALA A 21 3.58 11.79 -0.35
C ALA A 21 2.06 11.95 -0.18
N ALA A 22 1.62 12.47 0.98
CA ALA A 22 0.20 12.76 1.25
C ALA A 22 -0.48 13.83 0.33
N LYS A 23 0.24 14.36 -0.65
CA LYS A 23 -0.22 15.29 -1.69
C LYS A 23 0.33 14.95 -3.06
N ASP A 24 1.18 13.95 -3.16
CA ASP A 24 1.54 13.39 -4.43
C ASP A 24 0.36 12.54 -4.92
N GLY A 25 0.36 12.26 -6.21
CA GLY A 25 -0.58 11.33 -6.81
C GLY A 25 0.12 10.43 -7.82
N ASP A 26 1.43 10.24 -7.66
CA ASP A 26 2.38 9.42 -8.44
C ASP A 26 3.58 9.12 -7.50
N ASN A 27 3.31 8.45 -6.36
CA ASN A 27 4.26 8.26 -5.24
C ASN A 27 5.52 7.47 -5.62
N GLU A 28 5.57 6.88 -6.81
CA GLU A 28 6.66 6.07 -7.33
C GLU A 28 7.39 6.75 -8.50
N ASN A 29 6.87 7.88 -8.99
CA ASN A 29 7.34 8.61 -10.16
C ASN A 29 7.45 7.76 -11.44
N ASP A 30 6.56 6.77 -11.59
CA ASP A 30 6.55 5.86 -12.72
C ASP A 30 5.76 6.46 -13.92
N GLY A 31 4.98 7.51 -13.66
CA GLY A 31 4.17 8.26 -14.62
C GLY A 31 2.75 7.72 -14.79
N LEU A 32 2.34 6.76 -13.97
CA LEU A 32 0.96 6.46 -13.64
C LEU A 32 0.53 7.41 -12.53
N ALA A 33 -0.57 7.10 -11.88
CA ALA A 33 -1.03 7.94 -10.79
C ALA A 33 -1.69 7.01 -9.82
N ASP A 34 -1.38 7.06 -8.53
CA ASP A 34 -1.62 6.02 -7.52
C ASP A 34 -2.95 5.29 -7.75
N LEU A 35 -4.07 6.02 -7.81
CA LEU A 35 -5.43 5.50 -8.08
C LEU A 35 -5.65 4.75 -9.43
N LYS A 36 -4.64 4.66 -10.27
CA LYS A 36 -4.61 4.02 -11.60
C LYS A 36 -3.34 3.20 -11.82
N ASP A 37 -2.42 3.20 -10.86
CA ASP A 37 -1.36 2.22 -10.85
C ASP A 37 -1.96 0.84 -10.48
N ALA A 38 -1.23 -0.22 -10.81
CA ALA A 38 -1.62 -1.59 -10.58
C ALA A 38 -0.39 -2.44 -10.18
N ASP A 39 0.68 -1.78 -9.73
CA ASP A 39 2.03 -2.26 -9.38
C ASP A 39 2.70 -1.16 -8.51
N ASP A 40 2.06 -0.85 -7.37
CA ASP A 40 2.35 0.33 -6.52
C ASP A 40 3.78 0.32 -5.93
N ASP A 41 4.37 -0.86 -5.74
CA ASP A 41 5.74 -1.00 -5.24
C ASP A 41 6.78 -1.13 -6.37
N ASN A 42 6.31 -1.15 -7.63
CA ASN A 42 7.09 -1.32 -8.85
C ASN A 42 8.02 -2.56 -8.86
N ASP A 43 7.64 -3.64 -8.19
CA ASP A 43 8.42 -4.88 -8.10
C ASP A 43 8.23 -5.81 -9.33
N SER A 44 7.30 -5.47 -10.24
CA SER A 44 6.84 -6.24 -11.40
C SER A 44 5.79 -7.33 -11.10
N VAL A 45 5.18 -7.31 -9.93
CA VAL A 45 4.03 -8.09 -9.51
C VAL A 45 2.87 -7.11 -9.35
N ALA A 46 1.75 -7.42 -10.01
CA ALA A 46 0.59 -6.55 -9.90
C ALA A 46 -0.05 -6.69 -8.50
N ASP A 47 -0.51 -5.60 -7.89
CA ASP A 47 -1.00 -5.51 -6.49
C ASP A 47 -1.98 -6.64 -6.15
N VAL A 48 -2.93 -6.92 -7.04
CA VAL A 48 -3.92 -8.02 -6.90
C VAL A 48 -3.31 -9.43 -6.74
N ARG A 49 -2.00 -9.56 -6.90
CA ARG A 49 -1.19 -10.78 -6.74
C ARG A 49 0.04 -10.56 -5.88
N ASP A 50 0.27 -9.34 -5.43
CA ASP A 50 1.30 -9.08 -4.46
C ASP A 50 0.88 -9.64 -3.11
N HIS A 51 1.84 -10.25 -2.43
CA HIS A 51 1.68 -10.82 -1.11
C HIS A 51 2.86 -10.46 -0.21
N ASP A 52 3.65 -9.45 -0.57
CA ASP A 52 4.85 -8.90 0.07
C ASP A 52 4.96 -7.40 -0.28
N VAL A 53 3.90 -6.62 0.03
CA VAL A 53 3.64 -5.26 -0.49
C VAL A 53 4.80 -4.28 -0.20
N ASP A 54 5.40 -4.35 0.98
CA ASP A 54 6.53 -3.51 1.36
C ASP A 54 7.90 -4.01 0.84
N ASN A 55 7.91 -5.15 0.14
CA ASN A 55 9.08 -5.83 -0.37
C ASN A 55 10.20 -6.12 0.65
N ASP A 56 9.87 -6.29 1.94
CA ASP A 56 10.86 -6.59 2.98
C ASP A 56 11.31 -8.07 3.01
N GLY A 57 10.56 -8.93 2.32
CA GLY A 57 10.78 -10.36 2.18
C GLY A 57 9.97 -11.23 3.15
N ALA A 58 9.05 -10.67 3.93
CA ALA A 58 8.25 -11.37 4.94
C ALA A 58 6.94 -11.96 4.44
N ALA A 59 6.33 -11.48 3.37
CA ALA A 59 4.96 -11.80 2.97
C ALA A 59 3.87 -11.47 4.01
N ASP A 60 2.93 -10.61 3.63
CA ASP A 60 1.92 -9.91 4.45
C ASP A 60 1.23 -10.83 5.46
N ALA A 61 0.86 -12.04 5.04
CA ALA A 61 0.23 -13.03 5.93
C ALA A 61 1.07 -13.45 7.16
N LYS A 62 2.35 -13.06 7.21
CA LYS A 62 3.30 -13.25 8.31
C LYS A 62 4.07 -11.98 8.66
N ASP A 63 3.83 -10.88 7.98
CA ASP A 63 4.27 -9.58 8.44
C ASP A 63 3.32 -9.07 9.52
N ALA A 64 3.72 -8.00 10.20
CA ALA A 64 2.95 -7.28 11.17
C ALA A 64 3.05 -5.78 10.91
N ASP A 65 3.50 -5.38 9.71
CA ASP A 65 3.69 -4.01 9.20
C ASP A 65 3.62 -4.07 7.65
N ASP A 66 2.49 -4.54 7.12
CA ASP A 66 2.34 -4.97 5.70
C ASP A 66 2.69 -3.89 4.66
N ASP A 67 2.53 -2.61 5.01
CA ASP A 67 2.78 -1.44 4.14
C ASP A 67 4.12 -0.71 4.44
N GLY A 68 4.88 -1.19 5.44
CA GLY A 68 6.20 -0.65 5.79
C GLY A 68 6.20 0.76 6.39
N ASP A 69 5.06 1.34 6.78
CA ASP A 69 4.94 2.72 7.30
C ASP A 69 5.49 2.87 8.75
N GLY A 70 5.73 1.73 9.41
CA GLY A 70 6.25 1.65 10.77
C GLY A 70 5.19 1.65 11.90
N LEU A 71 3.91 1.52 11.58
CA LEU A 71 2.80 1.51 12.54
C LEU A 71 2.28 0.13 12.93
N ALA A 72 2.58 -0.96 12.27
CA ALA A 72 1.99 -2.27 12.52
C ALA A 72 0.46 -2.32 12.33
N ASP A 73 -0.01 -3.21 11.44
CA ASP A 73 -1.40 -3.37 10.98
C ASP A 73 -2.43 -3.50 12.11
N ALA A 74 -2.03 -3.99 13.30
CA ALA A 74 -2.94 -4.01 14.46
C ALA A 74 -3.30 -2.62 15.03
N ARG A 75 -2.60 -1.56 14.59
CA ARG A 75 -2.67 -0.18 15.04
C ARG A 75 -2.72 0.81 13.90
N ASP A 76 -2.40 0.35 12.70
CA ASP A 76 -2.71 1.08 11.50
C ASP A 76 -4.22 1.25 11.33
N GLY A 77 -4.59 2.32 10.67
CA GLY A 77 -5.92 2.44 10.12
C GLY A 77 -5.93 3.31 8.89
N ASP A 78 -4.86 3.27 8.12
CA ASP A 78 -4.66 3.82 6.77
C ASP A 78 -3.73 2.87 5.99
N ASP A 79 -4.16 1.61 5.80
CA ASP A 79 -3.31 0.47 5.36
C ASP A 79 -2.64 0.65 3.97
N ASP A 80 -3.06 1.61 3.15
CA ASP A 80 -2.48 1.96 1.83
C ASP A 80 -1.84 3.36 1.80
N ASN A 81 -1.80 4.06 2.95
CA ASN A 81 -1.24 5.39 3.13
C ASN A 81 -1.77 6.49 2.17
N ASP A 82 -2.97 6.33 1.59
CA ASP A 82 -3.55 7.31 0.65
C ASP A 82 -4.15 8.56 1.35
N GLY A 83 -4.23 8.52 2.69
CA GLY A 83 -4.74 9.58 3.55
C GLY A 83 -6.23 9.49 3.85
N LEU A 84 -6.94 8.40 3.50
CA LEU A 84 -8.37 8.23 3.71
C LEU A 84 -8.78 7.42 4.94
N ALA A 85 -7.97 6.62 5.58
CA ALA A 85 -8.35 5.70 6.64
C ALA A 85 -9.39 4.63 6.24
N ASP A 86 -9.04 3.36 6.42
CA ASP A 86 -9.72 2.15 5.91
C ASP A 86 -11.24 2.17 6.04
N PRO A 87 -11.85 2.57 7.18
CA PRO A 87 -13.31 2.57 7.30
C PRO A 87 -14.03 3.53 6.36
N LYS A 88 -13.28 4.45 5.71
CA LYS A 88 -13.76 5.41 4.72
C LYS A 88 -13.13 5.18 3.35
N ASP A 89 -12.16 4.28 3.25
CA ASP A 89 -11.68 3.78 1.98
C ASP A 89 -12.67 2.77 1.38
N ALA A 90 -12.69 2.68 0.06
CA ALA A 90 -13.41 1.65 -0.69
C ALA A 90 -12.51 0.51 -1.15
N ASP A 91 -11.19 0.66 -1.04
CA ASP A 91 -10.13 -0.25 -1.47
C ASP A 91 -8.93 -0.06 -0.52
N ASP A 92 -9.06 -0.50 0.74
CA ASP A 92 -8.17 -0.13 1.84
C ASP A 92 -6.75 -0.70 1.76
N ASP A 93 -6.48 -1.62 0.84
CA ASP A 93 -5.17 -2.19 0.54
C ASP A 93 -4.68 -1.87 -0.88
N ASN A 94 -5.39 -0.97 -1.59
CA ASN A 94 -5.18 -0.58 -2.99
C ASN A 94 -4.94 -1.76 -3.97
N ASP A 95 -5.42 -2.98 -3.69
CA ASP A 95 -5.16 -4.17 -4.54
C ASP A 95 -5.95 -4.18 -5.88
N GLY A 96 -6.75 -3.13 -6.10
CA GLY A 96 -7.64 -2.93 -7.24
C GLY A 96 -8.96 -3.70 -7.18
N VAL A 97 -9.33 -4.30 -6.03
CA VAL A 97 -10.50 -5.17 -5.88
C VAL A 97 -11.70 -4.52 -5.19
N VAL A 98 -11.67 -3.38 -4.55
CA VAL A 98 -12.73 -2.88 -3.64
C VAL A 98 -13.12 -3.88 -2.56
N ASP A 99 -12.94 -3.48 -1.31
CA ASP A 99 -13.12 -4.32 -0.13
C ASP A 99 -14.56 -4.86 0.07
N SER A 100 -15.56 -4.22 -0.56
CA SER A 100 -16.92 -4.78 -0.66
C SER A 100 -16.98 -6.13 -1.41
N ARG A 101 -16.11 -6.34 -2.42
CA ARG A 101 -16.00 -7.58 -3.18
C ARG A 101 -15.11 -8.58 -2.48
N GLU A 102 -14.04 -8.13 -1.87
CA GLU A 102 -13.15 -8.96 -1.08
C GLU A 102 -13.85 -9.60 0.11
N ARG A 103 -14.60 -8.81 0.90
CA ARG A 103 -15.42 -9.32 2.01
C ARG A 103 -16.39 -10.40 1.53
N ALA A 104 -16.96 -10.24 0.34
CA ALA A 104 -17.83 -11.24 -0.27
C ALA A 104 -17.07 -12.52 -0.70
N ALA A 105 -15.83 -12.39 -1.17
CA ALA A 105 -14.95 -13.52 -1.51
C ALA A 105 -14.45 -14.26 -0.26
N SER A 106 -14.06 -13.53 0.79
CA SER A 106 -13.66 -14.04 2.10
C SER A 106 -14.78 -14.79 2.81
N LEU A 107 -16.03 -14.32 2.69
CA LEU A 107 -17.22 -15.04 3.18
C LEU A 107 -17.52 -16.34 2.40
N ARG A 108 -17.13 -16.42 1.12
CA ARG A 108 -17.29 -17.64 0.29
C ARG A 108 -16.21 -18.69 0.52
N LYS A 109 -15.10 -18.36 1.17
CA LYS A 109 -14.01 -19.30 1.53
C LYS A 109 -14.25 -20.07 2.83
N ARG A 110 -15.37 -19.86 3.55
CA ARG A 110 -15.69 -20.63 4.77
C ARG A 110 -16.28 -22.01 4.41
N PRO A 111 -15.69 -23.13 4.86
CA PRO A 111 -16.15 -24.49 4.54
C PRO A 111 -17.53 -24.82 5.13
#